data_AF-A0A8J4D326-F1
#
_entry.id   AF-A0A8J4D326-F1
#
_cell.length_a   1.000
_cell.length_b   1.000
_cell.length_c   1.000
_cell.angle_alpha   90.00
_cell.angle_beta   90.00
_cell.angle_gamma   90.00
#
_symmetry.space_group_name_H-M   'P 1'
#
loop_
_entity.id
_entity.type
_entity.pdbx_description
1 polymer ?
#
loop_
_entity_poly.entity_id
_entity_poly.type
_entity_poly.pdbx_seq_one_letter_code
_entity_poly.pdbx_strand_id
1 'polypeptide(L)'
;LCHDDACDHRMDRYAVSEMYCMMCGIRQPVGPKCCCCGVAMARYVCNICHLFDDEPGKDIYHCPFCNVCRYAAIVRAATVIPYQQSRQARTNGQRQRGDARTACMLTLAKACLGWPSVYFSCWPCLAIPL
;
A
#
# COMPACT_ATOMS: atom_id res chain seq x y z
N LEU A 1 -8.73 7.33 2.63
CA LEU A 1 -9.69 8.33 3.14
C LEU A 1 -10.61 8.59 1.97
N CYS A 2 -11.84 8.09 1.99
CA CYS A 2 -12.63 7.92 0.76
C CYS A 2 -12.98 9.23 0.01
N HIS A 3 -12.86 10.38 0.66
CA HIS A 3 -13.07 11.70 0.04
C HIS A 3 -11.92 12.09 -0.89
N ASP A 4 -10.68 11.83 -0.49
CA ASP A 4 -9.49 12.23 -1.28
C ASP A 4 -9.36 11.39 -2.57
N ASP A 5 -9.99 10.22 -2.62
CA ASP A 5 -10.02 9.36 -3.80
C ASP A 5 -11.10 9.80 -4.82
N ALA A 6 -12.09 10.59 -4.38
CA ALA A 6 -13.26 10.98 -5.18
C ALA A 6 -13.27 12.48 -5.56
N CYS A 7 -12.37 13.29 -5.00
CA CYS A 7 -12.33 14.74 -5.19
C CYS A 7 -10.88 15.22 -5.39
N ASP A 8 -10.70 16.26 -6.20
CA ASP A 8 -9.41 16.89 -6.52
C ASP A 8 -8.83 17.76 -5.39
N HIS A 9 -9.51 17.79 -4.24
CA HIS A 9 -9.10 18.56 -3.07
C HIS A 9 -9.18 17.72 -1.80
N ARG A 10 -8.29 18.06 -0.86
CA ARG A 10 -8.23 17.46 0.46
C ARG A 10 -9.28 18.09 1.36
N MET A 11 -10.13 17.28 1.98
CA MET A 11 -11.11 17.79 2.93
C MET A 11 -10.44 18.32 4.20
N ASP A 12 -10.82 19.52 4.64
CA ASP A 12 -10.47 20.02 5.96
C ASP A 12 -11.40 19.44 7.03
N ARG A 13 -10.91 18.40 7.71
CA ARG A 13 -11.64 17.74 8.79
C ARG A 13 -11.94 18.65 9.99
N TYR A 14 -11.17 19.72 10.20
CA TYR A 14 -11.36 20.63 11.33
C TYR A 14 -12.51 21.62 11.06
N ALA A 15 -12.84 21.87 9.79
CA ALA A 15 -13.96 22.72 9.40
C ALA A 15 -15.33 22.02 9.53
N VAL A 16 -15.35 20.70 9.75
CA VAL A 16 -16.59 19.93 9.93
C VAL A 16 -17.21 20.30 11.28
N SER A 17 -18.37 20.97 11.24
CA SER A 17 -19.13 21.41 12.42
C SER A 17 -20.34 20.53 12.74
N GLU A 18 -20.79 19.75 11.77
CA GLU A 18 -21.99 18.90 11.87
C GLU A 18 -21.71 17.47 11.42
N MET A 19 -22.41 16.52 12.02
CA MET A 19 -22.33 15.08 11.73
C MET A 19 -23.72 14.45 11.70
N TYR A 20 -23.80 13.24 11.15
CA TYR A 20 -25.04 12.50 10.99
C TYR A 20 -25.03 11.23 11.86
N CYS A 21 -26.07 11.01 12.66
CA CYS A 21 -26.21 9.77 13.42
C CYS A 21 -26.70 8.64 12.51
N MET A 22 -25.89 7.58 12.34
CA MET A 22 -26.29 6.42 11.54
C MET A 22 -27.43 5.58 12.17
N MET A 23 -27.67 5.71 13.48
CA MET A 23 -28.69 4.93 14.18
C MET A 23 -30.10 5.55 14.12
N CYS A 24 -30.21 6.87 14.26
CA CYS A 24 -31.52 7.56 14.27
C CYS A 24 -31.72 8.54 13.11
N GLY A 25 -30.68 8.79 12.31
CA GLY A 25 -30.76 9.66 11.15
C GLY A 25 -30.80 11.16 11.46
N ILE A 26 -30.49 11.59 12.69
CA ILE A 26 -30.48 13.01 13.02
C ILE A 26 -29.17 13.68 12.60
N ARG A 27 -29.28 14.87 12.01
CA ARG A 27 -28.16 15.80 11.80
C ARG A 27 -27.95 16.62 13.05
N GLN A 28 -26.71 16.73 13.51
CA GLN A 28 -26.38 17.31 14.80
C GLN A 28 -24.99 17.96 14.80
N PRO A 29 -24.68 18.83 15.76
CA PRO A 29 -23.33 19.32 15.98
C PRO A 29 -22.38 18.15 16.27
N VAL A 30 -21.12 18.29 15.85
CA VAL A 30 -20.08 17.28 16.13
C VAL A 30 -19.94 17.02 17.63
N GLY A 31 -19.91 15.75 18.03
CA GLY A 31 -19.86 15.38 19.43
C GLY A 31 -19.64 13.88 19.65
N PRO A 32 -19.36 13.47 20.90
CA PRO A 32 -19.08 12.07 21.21
C PRO A 32 -20.33 11.18 21.23
N LYS A 33 -21.53 11.78 21.40
CA LYS A 33 -22.81 11.07 21.53
C LYS A 33 -23.87 11.76 20.69
N CYS A 34 -24.86 11.00 20.29
CA CYS A 34 -26.04 11.54 19.62
C CYS A 34 -26.87 12.41 20.58
N CYS A 35 -27.23 13.61 20.17
CA CYS A 35 -28.11 14.52 20.92
C CYS A 35 -29.56 14.00 21.02
N CYS A 36 -29.99 13.16 20.08
CA CYS A 36 -31.36 12.62 20.05
C CYS A 36 -31.47 11.28 20.78
N CYS A 37 -30.61 10.30 20.44
CA CYS A 37 -30.74 8.93 20.95
C CYS A 37 -29.61 8.51 21.92
N GLY A 38 -28.65 9.39 22.22
CA GLY A 38 -27.63 9.18 23.25
C GLY A 38 -26.54 8.14 22.95
N VAL A 39 -26.65 7.39 21.85
CA VAL A 39 -25.63 6.42 21.41
C VAL A 39 -24.31 7.11 21.14
N ALA A 40 -23.19 6.44 21.47
CA ALA A 40 -21.85 6.91 21.13
C ALA A 40 -21.67 6.94 19.61
N MET A 41 -21.07 8.00 19.09
CA MET A 41 -20.81 8.13 17.65
C MET A 41 -19.60 7.37 17.18
N ALA A 42 -18.66 7.11 18.10
CA ALA A 42 -17.56 6.19 17.86
C ALA A 42 -17.02 5.59 19.17
N ARG A 43 -16.26 4.49 19.07
CA ARG A 43 -15.47 3.91 20.17
C ARG A 43 -14.36 4.85 20.63
N TYR A 44 -13.66 5.48 19.68
CA TYR A 44 -12.66 6.50 19.93
C TYR A 44 -13.11 7.82 19.31
N VAL A 45 -13.08 8.89 20.10
CA VAL A 45 -13.45 10.24 19.69
C VAL A 45 -12.35 11.22 20.09
N CYS A 46 -11.81 11.95 19.13
CA CYS A 46 -10.91 13.06 19.37
C CYS A 46 -11.54 14.37 18.90
N ASN A 47 -12.01 15.19 19.86
CA ASN A 47 -12.59 16.51 19.58
C ASN A 47 -11.58 17.53 19.06
N ILE A 48 -10.27 17.30 19.24
CA ILE A 48 -9.23 18.19 18.72
C ILE A 48 -9.03 17.94 17.23
N CYS A 49 -8.94 16.67 16.84
CA CYS A 49 -8.69 16.28 15.45
C CYS A 49 -9.97 16.02 14.63
N HIS A 50 -11.14 16.08 15.25
CA HIS A 50 -12.43 15.61 14.72
C HIS A 50 -12.33 14.18 14.16
N LEU A 51 -11.61 13.30 14.87
CA LEU A 51 -11.43 11.91 14.47
C LEU A 51 -12.39 11.00 15.24
N PHE A 52 -13.13 10.17 14.50
CA PHE A 52 -14.09 9.19 14.98
C PHE A 52 -13.69 7.82 14.42
N ASP A 53 -13.37 6.86 15.28
CA ASP A 53 -13.02 5.49 14.86
C ASP A 53 -13.74 4.45 15.73
N ASP A 54 -14.38 3.49 15.07
CA ASP A 54 -15.21 2.44 15.67
C ASP A 54 -14.59 1.04 15.56
N GLU A 55 -13.39 0.91 14.99
CA GLU A 55 -12.81 -0.40 14.76
C GLU A 55 -12.33 -1.00 16.09
N PRO A 56 -12.81 -2.20 16.47
CA PRO A 56 -12.38 -2.85 17.69
C PRO A 56 -10.91 -3.29 17.58
N GLY A 57 -10.13 -3.03 18.63
CA GLY A 57 -8.73 -3.47 18.72
C GLY A 57 -7.71 -2.46 18.19
N LYS A 58 -8.14 -1.31 17.68
CA LYS A 58 -7.29 -0.14 17.52
C LYS A 58 -7.17 0.58 18.86
N ASP A 59 -5.95 0.80 19.32
CA ASP A 59 -5.67 1.75 20.40
C ASP A 59 -5.16 3.04 19.78
N ILE A 60 -5.98 4.09 19.87
CA ILE A 60 -5.70 5.39 19.27
C ILE A 60 -5.60 6.39 20.39
N TYR A 61 -4.57 7.24 20.34
CA TYR A 61 -4.40 8.34 21.29
C TYR A 61 -4.05 9.64 20.56
N HIS A 62 -4.44 10.77 21.15
CA HIS A 62 -4.06 12.09 20.64
C HIS A 62 -2.69 12.48 21.21
N CYS A 63 -1.73 12.82 20.34
CA CYS A 63 -0.46 13.37 20.78
C CYS A 63 -0.55 14.91 20.84
N PRO A 64 -0.54 15.53 22.04
CA PRO A 64 -0.70 16.97 22.19
C PRO A 64 0.46 17.77 21.58
N PHE A 65 1.65 17.18 21.50
CA PHE A 65 2.83 17.83 20.93
C PHE A 65 2.83 17.85 19.39
N CYS A 66 2.28 16.81 18.76
CA CYS A 66 2.18 16.73 17.31
C CYS A 66 0.83 17.21 16.76
N ASN A 67 -0.16 17.41 17.62
CA ASN A 67 -1.54 17.74 17.28
C ASN A 67 -2.18 16.76 16.28
N VAL A 68 -1.85 15.47 16.42
CA VAL A 68 -2.37 14.38 15.60
C VAL A 68 -2.69 13.14 16.44
N CYS A 69 -3.72 12.41 16.03
CA CYS A 69 -4.02 11.08 16.57
C CYS A 69 -3.04 10.04 16.00
N ARG A 70 -2.54 9.16 16.86
CA ARG A 70 -1.62 8.07 16.51
C ARG A 70 -2.17 6.75 17.02
N TYR A 71 -1.77 5.68 16.34
CA TYR A 71 -1.98 4.33 16.81
C TYR A 71 -0.95 3.99 17.87
N ALA A 72 -1.41 3.59 19.05
CA ALA A 72 -0.59 2.86 19.99
C ALA A 72 -0.46 1.43 19.45
N ALA A 73 0.77 0.97 19.27
CA ALA A 73 1.04 -0.39 18.87
C ALA A 73 0.63 -1.31 20.03
N ILE A 74 -0.61 -1.80 20.02
CA ILE A 74 -0.96 -2.95 20.85
C ILE A 74 -0.23 -4.14 20.25
N VAL A 75 0.90 -4.50 20.83
CA VAL A 75 1.38 -5.88 20.70
C VAL A 75 0.30 -6.74 21.38
N ARG A 76 -0.61 -7.32 20.59
CA ARG A 76 -1.47 -8.39 21.12
C ARG A 76 -0.51 -9.39 21.77
N ALA A 77 -0.73 -9.70 23.04
CA ALA A 77 0.16 -10.49 23.89
C ALA A 77 0.31 -11.97 23.47
N ALA A 78 0.24 -12.28 22.18
CA ALA A 78 0.41 -13.62 21.64
C ALA A 78 1.80 -13.86 21.03
N THR A 79 2.58 -12.83 20.71
CA THR A 79 3.96 -13.03 20.22
C THR A 79 4.86 -11.86 20.59
N VAL A 80 5.36 -11.83 21.83
CA VAL A 80 6.61 -11.12 22.11
C VAL A 80 7.73 -11.96 21.48
N ILE A 81 7.98 -11.76 20.18
CA ILE A 81 9.26 -12.15 19.60
C ILE A 81 10.19 -10.96 19.86
N PRO A 82 11.27 -11.12 20.65
CA PRO A 82 12.16 -10.03 21.00
C PRO A 82 12.76 -9.38 19.74
N TYR A 83 12.72 -8.05 19.73
CA TYR A 83 13.11 -7.11 18.68
C TYR A 83 14.62 -7.13 18.29
N GLN A 84 15.40 -8.16 18.62
CA GLN A 84 16.85 -8.16 18.41
C GLN A 84 17.41 -9.00 17.25
N GLN A 85 16.58 -9.64 16.41
CA GLN A 85 17.12 -10.51 15.33
C GLN A 85 16.92 -10.03 13.88
N SER A 86 16.54 -8.78 13.63
CA SER A 86 16.47 -8.26 12.25
C SER A 86 17.70 -7.47 11.77
N ARG A 87 18.77 -7.35 12.58
CA ARG A 87 20.04 -6.70 12.17
C ARG A 87 21.20 -7.63 11.79
N GLN A 88 20.97 -8.94 11.59
CA GLN A 88 22.04 -9.87 11.19
C GLN A 88 21.69 -10.85 10.05
N ALA A 89 20.83 -10.45 9.09
CA ALA A 89 20.56 -11.28 7.91
C ALA A 89 20.34 -10.48 6.60
N ARG A 90 21.14 -9.44 6.35
CA ARG A 90 21.30 -8.84 5.00
C ARG A 90 22.76 -8.62 4.62
N THR A 91 23.61 -9.58 4.95
CA THR A 91 24.96 -9.72 4.37
C THR A 91 25.24 -11.19 4.05
N ASN A 92 24.37 -11.83 3.24
CA ASN A 92 24.83 -12.88 2.34
C ASN A 92 23.81 -13.08 1.22
N GLY A 93 24.14 -12.51 0.08
CA GLY A 93 23.28 -12.46 -1.11
C GLY A 93 23.99 -11.68 -2.20
N GLN A 94 25.28 -11.99 -2.41
CA GLN A 94 25.99 -11.58 -3.62
C GLN A 94 25.24 -12.18 -4.83
N ARG A 95 24.44 -11.37 -5.52
CA ARG A 95 24.18 -11.60 -6.94
C ARG A 95 25.51 -11.35 -7.64
N GLN A 96 26.06 -12.41 -8.20
CA GLN A 96 27.26 -12.40 -9.02
C GLN A 96 27.06 -11.39 -10.18
N ARG A 97 27.76 -10.26 -10.11
CA ARG A 97 28.09 -9.47 -11.30
C ARG A 97 29.24 -10.20 -11.98
N GLY A 98 28.94 -10.94 -13.03
CA GLY A 98 29.96 -11.45 -13.95
C GLY A 98 30.38 -10.33 -14.88
N ASP A 99 31.43 -9.60 -14.52
CA ASP A 99 32.16 -8.73 -15.45
C ASP A 99 33.11 -9.60 -16.27
N ALA A 100 32.64 -10.12 -17.40
CA ALA A 100 33.50 -10.67 -18.45
C ALA A 100 33.68 -9.62 -19.55
N ARG A 101 34.57 -8.66 -19.32
CA ARG A 101 35.16 -7.88 -20.42
C ARG A 101 36.55 -8.42 -20.69
N THR A 102 36.81 -8.70 -21.95
CA THR A 102 38.11 -8.75 -22.66
C THR A 102 38.50 -10.13 -23.20
N ALA A 103 38.37 -10.24 -24.53
CA ALA A 103 39.09 -11.07 -25.52
C ALA A 103 38.10 -11.82 -26.41
N CYS A 104 38.19 -11.90 -27.73
CA CYS A 104 39.03 -11.30 -28.76
C CYS A 104 38.39 -11.74 -30.10
N MET A 105 38.28 -10.83 -31.07
CA MET A 105 38.32 -11.03 -32.54
C MET A 105 37.88 -12.39 -33.15
N LEU A 106 36.88 -12.30 -34.04
CA LEU A 106 36.87 -12.76 -35.45
C LEU A 106 37.48 -14.11 -35.87
N THR A 107 36.82 -14.69 -36.89
CA THR A 107 37.24 -15.80 -37.80
C THR A 107 37.11 -17.23 -37.23
N LEU A 108 36.74 -18.28 -37.97
CA LEU A 108 36.22 -18.51 -39.32
C LEU A 108 35.79 -20.00 -39.37
N ALA A 109 34.79 -20.30 -40.21
CA ALA A 109 34.68 -21.51 -41.05
C ALA A 109 34.26 -22.89 -40.48
N LYS A 110 33.20 -23.41 -41.13
CA LYS A 110 33.04 -24.78 -41.71
C LYS A 110 32.81 -25.94 -40.72
N ALA A 111 31.94 -26.92 -40.96
CA ALA A 111 31.17 -27.32 -42.14
C ALA A 111 30.01 -28.27 -41.72
N CYS A 112 29.03 -28.39 -42.62
CA CYS A 112 28.27 -29.57 -43.06
C CYS A 112 28.29 -30.81 -42.13
N LEU A 113 27.17 -31.45 -41.80
CA LEU A 113 26.43 -32.37 -42.67
C LEU A 113 25.14 -32.82 -41.97
N GLY A 114 24.01 -32.92 -42.70
CA GLY A 114 22.92 -33.84 -42.34
C GLY A 114 21.54 -33.23 -42.12
N TRP A 115 20.84 -32.88 -43.20
CA TRP A 115 19.36 -32.91 -43.25
C TRP A 115 18.87 -34.37 -43.40
N PRO A 116 17.69 -34.73 -42.83
CA PRO A 116 16.44 -34.69 -43.62
C PRO A 116 15.30 -34.04 -42.84
N SER A 117 14.66 -33.01 -43.39
CA SER A 117 13.42 -33.11 -44.18
C SER A 117 12.24 -33.72 -43.43
N VAL A 118 11.44 -32.88 -42.78
CA VAL A 118 9.99 -32.87 -42.94
C VAL A 118 9.45 -31.47 -42.64
N TYR A 119 9.11 -30.78 -43.73
CA TYR A 119 8.01 -29.83 -43.89
C TYR A 119 7.28 -29.37 -42.61
N PHE A 120 7.44 -28.09 -42.26
CA PHE A 120 6.29 -27.19 -42.11
C PHE A 120 6.73 -25.79 -42.54
N SER A 121 6.32 -25.46 -43.77
CA SER A 121 6.46 -24.17 -44.44
C SER A 121 5.69 -23.08 -43.72
N CYS A 122 6.38 -22.03 -43.26
CA CYS A 122 5.78 -20.71 -43.15
C CYS A 122 6.57 -19.80 -44.09
N TRP A 123 6.08 -19.70 -45.32
CA TRP A 123 6.61 -18.80 -46.34
C TRP A 123 6.21 -17.37 -45.94
N PRO A 124 7.17 -16.44 -45.80
CA PRO A 124 6.90 -15.01 -45.79
C PRO A 124 6.91 -14.49 -47.23
N CYS A 125 6.05 -13.53 -47.56
CA CYS A 125 6.14 -12.57 -48.69
C CYS A 125 4.79 -11.83 -48.74
N LEU A 126 4.62 -10.56 -49.08
CA LEU A 126 5.44 -9.40 -49.41
C LEU A 126 4.40 -8.28 -49.72
N ALA A 127 4.89 -7.03 -49.85
CA ALA A 127 4.27 -5.87 -50.53
C ALA A 127 3.20 -5.09 -49.70
N ILE A 128 3.36 -3.82 -49.25
CA ILE A 128 3.81 -2.55 -49.89
C ILE A 128 3.07 -2.28 -51.22
N PRO A 129 2.69 -1.03 -51.63
CA PRO A 129 2.53 0.27 -50.94
C PRO A 129 1.13 0.91 -51.18
N LEU A 130 0.84 2.02 -50.49
CA LEU A 130 0.50 3.32 -51.09
C LEU A 130 1.01 4.43 -50.17
#